data_AF-A0A498KTS7-F1
#
_entry.id   AF-A0A498KTS7-F1
#
_cell.length_a   1.000
_cell.length_b   1.000
_cell.length_c   1.000
_cell.angle_alpha   90.00
_cell.angle_beta   90.00
_cell.angle_gamma   90.00
#
_symmetry.space_group_name_H-M   'P 1'
#
loop_
_entity.id
_entity.type
_entity.pdbx_description
1 polymer ?
#
loop_
_entity_poly.entity_id
_entity_poly.type
_entity_poly.pdbx_seq_one_letter_code
_entity_poly.pdbx_strand_id
1 'polypeptide(L)'
;MASSLVSTPFIGAPTTNALSGLRTTSSSVQFVMRPRTAKKIQVQAAGNITGNHFRVTTFGEAHGGGVGQSPITTLRKETDTCRILSGVHEGVTTGTPILVLVPNTDQKGRVYDEMSVAYRPLHADRTYDQKYGIRSVQGGGRSSARETIGRVAAGALAKKILKAFSGTEVLGYVSQVQKVVLPKELVDHHTLTLDQIESNIFRCPDPEYAEKMIAAVDAVRVKGDSVGGIVTCIVRNCPPGLGSPVFDKLEAELAKAAMSIPATKGFEIGSGFAGTFLTVSEHNDDFYLDDQGKIRTRTNRSGGIQGGLSNGEIINMRIALKPTATIGKKQNTVTRDKREIELRALDCFDPCVVPRAVPIVEAAIALALVDQLMADFAQCHMFPINPDLQDPVRQPLVEAMKVDQLSIYKYFCHFALPYIEIIRMVIFMGLLDISIIRMVSKLVLVLLLFHDVVVAKSSSTLQKQYPSCPDEERSALLRFKDSFIIDKSASRFADAYPKVSSWKPAEGENSTCCSWEGVNCDEKTGHVIGLDLGSSCLHGSINTNSSLFRLVHLQRLNLSDNNFNYSQTPTSIRKFPKPFSS
;
A
#
# COMPACT_ATOMS: atom_id res chain seq x y z
N MET A 1 21.64 33.27 -17.87
CA MET A 1 21.20 34.67 -17.72
C MET A 1 20.57 34.81 -16.35
N ALA A 2 21.26 35.45 -15.41
CA ALA A 2 20.77 35.68 -14.06
C ALA A 2 20.46 37.18 -13.94
N SER A 3 19.23 37.53 -13.57
CA SER A 3 18.85 38.89 -13.22
C SER A 3 18.57 38.98 -11.72
N SER A 4 19.41 39.76 -11.06
CA SER A 4 19.29 40.24 -9.69
C SER A 4 18.15 41.25 -9.56
N LEU A 5 17.35 41.15 -8.51
CA LEU A 5 16.47 42.24 -8.06
C LEU A 5 16.87 42.66 -6.64
N VAL A 6 17.23 43.94 -6.57
CA VAL A 6 17.64 44.70 -5.38
C VAL A 6 16.39 45.34 -4.76
N SER A 7 16.28 45.30 -3.43
CA SER A 7 15.23 45.99 -2.67
C SER A 7 15.75 47.31 -2.08
N THR A 8 14.96 48.37 -2.18
CA THR A 8 15.16 49.68 -1.53
C THR A 8 14.25 49.84 -0.31
N PRO A 9 14.71 50.47 0.80
CA PRO A 9 13.92 50.67 2.02
C PRO A 9 13.21 52.04 2.05
N PHE A 10 12.07 52.12 2.74
CA PHE A 10 11.35 53.37 3.01
C PHE A 10 11.48 53.79 4.50
N ILE A 11 11.96 55.02 4.69
CA ILE A 11 11.91 55.90 5.89
C ILE A 11 10.53 56.61 5.86
N GLY A 12 9.84 57.09 6.91
CA GLY A 12 9.95 57.15 8.38
C GLY A 12 8.86 58.12 8.91
N ALA A 13 8.44 57.96 10.18
CA ALA A 13 7.87 58.91 11.19
C ALA A 13 6.70 59.90 10.80
N PRO A 14 5.91 60.50 11.75
CA PRO A 14 6.22 60.82 13.16
C PRO A 14 5.09 60.69 14.23
N THR A 15 5.52 61.08 15.44
CA THR A 15 4.99 61.07 16.82
C THR A 15 3.87 62.06 17.19
N THR A 16 3.10 61.77 18.25
CA THR A 16 2.54 62.78 19.20
C THR A 16 2.34 62.22 20.63
N ASN A 17 2.76 63.01 21.62
CA ASN A 17 2.60 62.85 23.08
C ASN A 17 1.21 63.31 23.59
N ALA A 18 0.72 62.78 24.72
CA ALA A 18 0.04 63.57 25.77
C ALA A 18 -0.17 62.79 27.09
N LEU A 19 0.08 63.48 28.21
CA LEU A 19 0.02 63.05 29.62
C LEU A 19 -1.35 63.32 30.28
N SER A 20 -1.65 62.58 31.36
CA SER A 20 -2.27 62.97 32.65
C SER A 20 -3.15 61.81 33.15
N GLY A 21 -3.22 61.38 34.40
CA GLY A 21 -2.71 61.83 35.70
C GLY A 21 -3.79 61.51 36.73
N LEU A 22 -3.56 60.61 37.69
CA LEU A 22 -4.29 60.56 38.97
C LEU A 22 -3.61 59.61 39.97
N ARG A 23 -3.26 60.17 41.14
CA ARG A 23 -2.74 59.47 42.32
C ARG A 23 -3.90 58.91 43.14
N THR A 24 -3.76 57.70 43.66
CA THR A 24 -4.37 57.29 44.92
C THR A 24 -3.41 56.40 45.72
N THR A 25 -3.47 56.59 47.02
CA THR A 25 -2.61 56.08 48.08
C THR A 25 -3.02 54.68 48.56
N SER A 26 -2.05 53.92 49.07
CA SER A 26 -2.11 53.07 50.27
C SER A 26 -1.69 51.61 50.10
N SER A 27 -1.03 51.12 51.16
CA SER A 27 -0.77 49.74 51.58
C SER A 27 0.24 48.93 50.76
N SER A 28 1.46 48.94 51.28
CA SER A 28 2.52 47.96 51.07
C SER A 28 2.04 46.53 51.31
N VAL A 29 1.80 45.80 50.23
CA VAL A 29 1.93 44.34 50.18
C VAL A 29 3.05 44.06 49.17
N GLN A 30 4.25 43.75 49.67
CA GLN A 30 5.33 43.24 48.83
C GLN A 30 4.97 41.81 48.40
N PHE A 31 4.26 41.68 47.28
CA PHE A 31 4.32 40.44 46.53
C PHE A 31 5.75 40.31 46.01
N VAL A 32 6.50 39.34 46.53
CA VAL A 32 7.70 38.84 45.85
C VAL A 32 7.21 38.17 44.57
N MET A 33 7.01 38.98 43.52
CA MET A 33 6.97 38.47 42.17
C MET A 33 8.39 37.98 41.88
N ARG A 34 8.65 36.70 42.18
CA ARG A 34 9.71 35.98 41.47
C ARG A 34 9.49 36.30 40.00
N PRO A 35 10.49 36.81 39.26
CA PRO A 35 10.32 36.98 37.84
C PRO A 35 9.95 35.60 37.32
N ARG A 36 8.70 35.42 36.90
CA ARG A 36 8.37 34.35 35.97
C ARG A 36 9.20 34.72 34.77
N THR A 37 10.38 34.10 34.64
CA THR A 37 11.08 34.04 33.36
C THR A 37 9.99 33.67 32.37
N ALA A 38 9.60 34.63 31.53
CA ALA A 38 8.66 34.37 30.47
C ALA A 38 9.23 33.13 29.77
N LYS A 39 8.51 32.00 29.83
CA LYS A 39 8.88 30.85 29.03
C LYS A 39 8.90 31.42 27.62
N LYS A 40 10.10 31.61 27.05
CA LYS A 40 10.27 32.10 25.69
C LYS A 40 9.67 31.00 24.83
N ILE A 41 8.39 31.12 24.51
CA ILE A 41 7.74 30.33 23.48
C ILE A 41 8.40 30.81 22.18
N GLN A 42 9.47 30.15 21.80
CA GLN A 42 10.05 30.28 20.47
C GLN A 42 9.39 29.20 19.61
N VAL A 43 8.36 29.58 18.86
CA VAL A 43 7.81 28.71 17.82
C VAL A 43 8.80 28.73 16.67
N GLN A 44 9.57 27.66 16.54
CA GLN A 44 10.37 27.39 15.36
C GLN A 44 10.00 25.99 14.88
N ALA A 45 9.23 25.93 13.80
CA ALA A 45 8.57 24.71 13.37
C ALA A 45 9.57 23.58 13.04
N ALA A 46 9.26 22.35 13.45
CA ALA A 46 9.92 21.15 12.94
C ALA A 46 8.98 19.92 12.84
N GLY A 47 7.76 20.14 12.33
CA GLY A 47 7.02 19.10 11.60
C GLY A 47 7.40 19.19 10.13
N ASN A 48 7.77 18.07 9.51
CA ASN A 48 8.00 18.00 8.06
C ASN A 48 7.09 16.93 7.46
N ILE A 49 6.67 17.15 6.22
CA ILE A 49 5.79 16.25 5.45
C ILE A 49 6.61 15.76 4.26
N THR A 50 6.51 14.47 3.94
CA THR A 50 7.02 13.91 2.69
C THR A 50 5.89 13.33 1.86
N GLY A 51 6.05 13.34 0.53
CA GLY A 51 5.03 12.93 -0.44
C GLY A 51 4.04 14.04 -0.81
N ASN A 52 3.36 13.87 -1.94
CA ASN A 52 2.38 14.82 -2.46
C ASN A 52 0.94 14.28 -2.34
N HIS A 53 0.73 13.03 -2.74
CA HIS A 53 -0.55 12.30 -2.71
C HIS A 53 -0.59 11.35 -1.51
N PHE A 54 0.44 10.52 -1.33
CA PHE A 54 0.65 9.71 -0.13
C PHE A 54 1.54 10.47 0.86
N ARG A 55 0.90 11.24 1.73
CA ARG A 55 1.60 12.16 2.63
C ARG A 55 1.89 11.54 3.98
N VAL A 56 3.15 11.62 4.40
CA VAL A 56 3.60 11.17 5.73
C VAL A 56 4.15 12.34 6.52
N THR A 57 3.56 12.55 7.70
CA THR A 57 4.02 13.53 8.69
C THR A 57 4.49 12.78 9.92
N THR A 58 5.75 12.97 10.31
CA THR A 58 6.28 12.39 11.55
C THR A 58 6.36 13.44 12.65
N PHE A 59 6.07 13.02 13.88
CA PHE A 59 6.19 13.84 15.08
C PHE A 59 7.09 13.15 16.10
N GLY A 60 7.64 13.93 17.02
CA GLY A 60 8.44 13.43 18.13
C GLY A 60 9.94 13.64 17.94
N GLU A 61 10.61 13.67 19.08
CA GLU A 61 12.06 13.77 19.24
C GLU A 61 12.57 12.53 19.96
N ALA A 62 13.82 12.17 19.70
CA ALA A 62 14.49 11.18 20.53
C ALA A 62 14.88 11.80 21.87
N HIS A 63 14.17 11.45 22.94
CA HIS A 63 14.63 11.62 24.32
C HIS A 63 15.10 10.29 24.96
N GLY A 64 14.98 9.19 24.20
CA GLY A 64 15.52 7.86 24.48
C GLY A 64 16.41 7.41 23.32
N GLY A 65 17.22 6.38 23.54
CA GLY A 65 18.14 5.85 22.52
C GLY A 65 17.50 4.70 21.75
N GLY A 66 17.79 4.59 20.46
CA GLY A 66 17.16 3.60 19.59
C GLY A 66 17.49 2.15 19.93
N VAL A 67 16.62 1.25 19.46
CA VAL A 67 16.66 -0.20 19.71
C VAL A 67 17.86 -0.89 19.05
N GLY A 68 18.51 -1.70 19.86
CA GLY A 68 19.54 -2.64 19.52
C GLY A 68 18.98 -4.01 19.23
N GLN A 69 19.31 -4.60 18.09
CA GLN A 69 18.87 -5.97 17.75
C GLN A 69 19.95 -7.02 18.01
N SER A 70 21.22 -6.61 18.10
CA SER A 70 22.36 -7.52 18.22
C SER A 70 23.60 -6.82 18.79
N PRO A 71 24.65 -7.55 19.23
CA PRO A 71 25.90 -6.98 19.78
C PRO A 71 26.67 -6.05 18.82
N ILE A 72 26.34 -6.09 17.53
CA ILE A 72 26.91 -5.22 16.49
C ILE A 72 26.12 -3.91 16.31
N THR A 73 25.06 -3.71 17.09
CA THR A 73 24.25 -2.47 17.20
C THR A 73 24.17 -2.05 18.67
N THR A 74 23.42 -0.98 19.02
CA THR A 74 23.19 -0.62 20.43
C THR A 74 22.69 -1.84 21.24
N LEU A 75 22.78 -1.78 22.58
CA LEU A 75 22.28 -2.85 23.47
C LEU A 75 20.87 -2.57 24.02
N ARG A 76 20.20 -1.51 23.57
CA ARG A 76 18.93 -1.06 24.15
C ARG A 76 17.76 -1.92 23.66
N LYS A 77 16.83 -2.25 24.54
CA LYS A 77 15.60 -2.98 24.21
C LYS A 77 14.40 -2.04 24.37
N GLU A 78 13.95 -1.38 23.31
CA GLU A 78 12.60 -0.80 23.27
C GLU A 78 11.68 -1.81 22.56
N THR A 79 10.47 -2.00 23.06
CA THR A 79 9.52 -2.97 22.50
C THR A 79 8.85 -2.47 21.22
N ASP A 80 9.00 -1.18 20.89
CA ASP A 80 8.50 -0.51 19.68
C ASP A 80 7.08 -0.91 19.26
N THR A 81 6.22 -1.08 20.27
CA THR A 81 4.84 -1.50 20.06
C THR A 81 4.02 -0.37 19.44
N CYS A 82 3.57 -0.57 18.21
CA CYS A 82 2.77 0.39 17.47
C CYS A 82 1.30 0.34 17.88
N ARG A 83 0.66 1.50 18.03
CA ARG A 83 -0.79 1.65 18.24
C ARG A 83 -1.39 2.50 17.12
N ILE A 84 -2.34 1.96 16.38
CA ILE A 84 -3.13 2.72 15.41
C ILE A 84 -4.26 3.42 16.16
N LEU A 85 -4.34 4.75 16.06
CA LEU A 85 -5.29 5.59 16.78
C LEU A 85 -6.43 6.12 15.90
N SER A 86 -6.28 6.10 14.58
CA SER A 86 -7.28 6.57 13.62
C SER A 86 -7.10 5.94 12.25
N GLY A 87 -8.06 6.16 11.34
CA GLY A 87 -7.96 5.83 9.91
C GLY A 87 -8.13 4.35 9.57
N VAL A 88 -8.45 3.50 10.56
CA VAL A 88 -8.72 2.07 10.40
C VAL A 88 -9.97 1.70 11.18
N HIS A 89 -10.86 0.93 10.57
CA HIS A 89 -12.05 0.35 11.17
C HIS A 89 -12.19 -1.12 10.71
N GLU A 90 -12.38 -2.04 11.65
CA GLU A 90 -12.51 -3.49 11.37
C GLU A 90 -11.39 -4.07 10.48
N GLY A 91 -10.16 -3.56 10.64
CA GLY A 91 -9.01 -4.00 9.87
C GLY A 91 -8.87 -3.39 8.48
N VAL A 92 -9.78 -2.49 8.08
CA VAL A 92 -9.79 -1.81 6.78
C VAL A 92 -9.50 -0.32 6.95
N THR A 93 -8.74 0.26 6.01
CA THR A 93 -8.47 1.70 6.00
C THR A 93 -9.73 2.48 5.59
N THR A 94 -10.04 3.56 6.29
CA THR A 94 -11.26 4.36 6.06
C THR A 94 -11.12 5.47 5.03
N GLY A 95 -9.94 5.62 4.42
CA GLY A 95 -9.60 6.76 3.53
C GLY A 95 -9.29 8.07 4.26
N THR A 96 -9.41 8.09 5.59
CA THR A 96 -9.05 9.25 6.44
C THR A 96 -7.63 9.08 7.02
N PRO A 97 -7.01 10.14 7.58
CA PRO A 97 -5.65 10.06 8.10
C PRO A 97 -5.45 8.95 9.14
N ILE A 98 -4.39 8.16 8.95
CA ILE A 98 -4.00 7.08 9.86
C ILE A 98 -2.92 7.61 10.81
N LEU A 99 -3.26 7.67 12.10
CA LEU A 99 -2.32 8.04 13.15
C LEU A 99 -1.74 6.78 13.79
N VAL A 100 -0.41 6.65 13.77
CA VAL A 100 0.31 5.58 14.49
C VAL A 100 1.13 6.20 15.62
N LEU A 101 0.91 5.73 16.84
CA LEU A 101 1.66 6.11 18.03
C LEU A 101 2.62 4.99 18.41
N VAL A 102 3.89 5.34 18.60
CA VAL A 102 4.88 4.45 19.20
C VAL A 102 5.44 5.11 20.46
N PRO A 103 5.14 4.60 21.67
CA PRO A 103 5.67 5.16 22.90
C PRO A 103 7.18 4.91 23.02
N ASN A 104 7.88 5.83 23.67
CA ASN A 104 9.29 5.68 24.04
C ASN A 104 9.36 5.18 25.49
N THR A 105 9.88 3.98 25.70
CA THR A 105 9.85 3.29 27.00
C THR A 105 11.18 3.31 27.76
N ASP A 106 12.29 3.77 27.16
CA ASP A 106 13.64 3.78 27.77
C ASP A 106 14.30 5.17 27.72
N GLN A 107 13.65 6.17 28.33
CA GLN A 107 14.21 7.51 28.52
C GLN A 107 15.15 7.56 29.74
N LYS A 108 16.39 7.05 29.59
CA LYS A 108 17.44 7.27 30.59
C LYS A 108 18.17 8.59 30.33
N GLY A 109 17.83 9.61 31.12
CA GLY A 109 18.33 10.99 30.96
C GLY A 109 19.77 11.27 31.44
N ARG A 110 20.49 10.30 32.02
CA ARG A 110 21.77 10.56 32.75
C ARG A 110 23.08 10.29 31.99
N VAL A 111 23.04 9.84 30.72
CA VAL A 111 24.26 9.37 30.01
C VAL A 111 24.82 10.41 29.01
N TYR A 112 24.41 11.69 29.08
CA TYR A 112 24.74 12.68 28.04
C TYR A 112 25.31 14.00 28.56
N ASP A 113 25.65 14.15 29.84
CA ASP A 113 26.02 15.44 30.41
C ASP A 113 27.28 16.05 29.75
N GLU A 114 28.32 15.26 29.47
CA GLU A 114 29.52 15.74 28.76
C GLU A 114 29.27 15.98 27.26
N MET A 115 28.43 15.15 26.62
CA MET A 115 28.02 15.36 25.23
C MET A 115 27.12 16.59 25.07
N SER A 116 26.56 17.10 26.17
CA SER A 116 25.53 18.11 26.10
C SER A 116 26.06 19.51 25.75
N VAL A 117 27.30 19.76 26.16
CA VAL A 117 28.00 21.02 26.01
C VAL A 117 28.81 21.10 24.72
N ALA A 118 29.14 19.95 24.11
CA ALA A 118 29.96 19.84 22.91
C ALA A 118 29.14 19.80 21.62
N TYR A 119 29.73 20.21 20.51
CA TYR A 119 29.27 19.81 19.18
C TYR A 119 29.85 18.45 18.84
N ARG A 120 29.04 17.42 18.63
CA ARG A 120 29.56 16.11 18.23
C ARG A 120 29.99 16.20 16.76
N PRO A 121 31.21 15.81 16.40
CA PRO A 121 31.66 15.80 15.01
C PRO A 121 30.68 15.00 14.14
N LEU A 122 30.39 15.48 12.93
CA LEU A 122 29.56 14.77 11.95
C LEU A 122 28.07 14.55 12.36
N HIS A 123 27.62 15.16 13.47
CA HIS A 123 26.21 15.26 13.91
C HIS A 123 25.60 16.61 13.54
N ALA A 124 24.28 16.73 13.70
CA ALA A 124 23.52 17.93 13.33
C ALA A 124 23.59 19.06 14.38
N ASP A 125 24.27 18.83 15.50
CA ASP A 125 24.42 19.70 16.66
C ASP A 125 24.64 21.19 16.34
N ARG A 126 25.75 21.54 15.69
CA ARG A 126 26.09 22.94 15.35
C ARG A 126 25.11 23.53 14.33
N THR A 127 24.67 22.73 13.37
CA THR A 127 23.73 23.16 12.31
C THR A 127 22.34 23.43 12.86
N TYR A 128 21.89 22.68 13.88
CA TYR A 128 20.64 22.96 14.60
C TYR A 128 20.75 24.26 15.39
N ASP A 129 21.84 24.47 16.12
CA ASP A 129 22.09 25.75 16.80
C ASP A 129 22.14 26.91 15.80
N GLN A 130 22.73 26.73 14.60
CA GLN A 130 22.77 27.78 13.58
C GLN A 130 21.37 28.09 13.01
N LYS A 131 20.56 27.06 12.78
CA LYS A 131 19.24 27.19 12.15
C LYS A 131 18.17 27.69 13.11
N TYR A 132 18.21 27.20 14.35
CA TYR A 132 17.14 27.35 15.33
C TYR A 132 17.59 28.12 16.59
N GLY A 133 18.89 28.20 16.88
CA GLY A 133 19.39 28.81 18.11
C GLY A 133 19.13 27.98 19.38
N ILE A 134 18.38 26.88 19.25
CA ILE A 134 18.10 25.90 20.28
C ILE A 134 18.20 24.50 19.67
N ARG A 135 18.75 23.56 20.45
CA ARG A 135 18.81 22.15 20.08
C ARG A 135 18.37 21.29 21.24
N SER A 136 17.70 20.19 20.93
CA SER A 136 17.43 19.11 21.87
C SER A 136 18.66 18.21 21.92
N VAL A 137 19.36 18.31 23.05
CA VAL A 137 20.70 17.76 23.20
C VAL A 137 20.67 16.25 23.48
N GLN A 138 19.62 15.78 24.15
CA GLN A 138 19.39 14.37 24.42
C GLN A 138 19.00 13.65 23.13
N GLY A 139 19.60 12.48 22.88
CA GLY A 139 19.21 11.57 21.80
C GLY A 139 19.36 12.11 20.36
N GLY A 140 19.89 13.32 20.15
CA GLY A 140 19.92 13.99 18.84
C GLY A 140 18.59 14.65 18.44
N GLY A 141 17.62 14.71 19.35
CA GLY A 141 16.35 15.40 19.15
C GLY A 141 15.62 14.93 17.89
N ARG A 142 15.18 15.89 17.06
CA ARG A 142 14.45 15.65 15.82
C ARG A 142 15.31 15.06 14.69
N SER A 143 16.63 15.25 14.72
CA SER A 143 17.56 14.71 13.71
C SER A 143 17.95 13.25 13.96
N SER A 144 17.46 12.68 15.06
CA SER A 144 17.76 11.32 15.47
C SER A 144 17.16 10.29 14.52
N ALA A 145 17.85 9.16 14.37
CA ALA A 145 17.32 7.98 13.68
C ALA A 145 16.03 7.45 14.31
N ARG A 146 15.63 7.86 15.53
CA ARG A 146 14.32 7.48 16.09
C ARG A 146 13.16 7.89 15.20
N GLU A 147 13.27 8.98 14.44
CA GLU A 147 12.23 9.43 13.50
C GLU A 147 11.89 8.37 12.46
N THR A 148 12.85 7.52 12.07
CA THR A 148 12.66 6.55 11.01
C THR A 148 11.65 5.47 11.37
N ILE A 149 11.28 5.30 12.65
CA ILE A 149 10.19 4.41 13.04
C ILE A 149 8.85 4.85 12.43
N GLY A 150 8.62 6.17 12.32
CA GLY A 150 7.44 6.71 11.67
C GLY A 150 7.44 6.42 10.16
N ARG A 151 8.62 6.45 9.54
CA ARG A 151 8.80 6.06 8.13
C ARG A 151 8.54 4.58 7.92
N VAL A 152 9.07 3.71 8.78
CA VAL A 152 8.87 2.26 8.69
C VAL A 152 7.40 1.89 8.90
N ALA A 153 6.72 2.51 9.87
CA ALA A 153 5.29 2.29 10.09
C ALA A 153 4.45 2.68 8.86
N ALA A 154 4.71 3.85 8.26
CA ALA A 154 4.03 4.28 7.04
C ALA A 154 4.43 3.43 5.82
N GLY A 155 5.70 3.04 5.73
CA GLY A 155 6.24 2.17 4.68
C GLY A 155 5.61 0.77 4.68
N ALA A 156 5.26 0.23 5.85
CA ALA A 156 4.52 -1.03 5.94
C ALA A 156 3.14 -0.94 5.26
N LEU A 157 2.45 0.19 5.39
CA LEU A 157 1.20 0.46 4.67
C LEU A 157 1.46 0.61 3.16
N ALA A 158 2.47 1.39 2.78
CA ALA A 158 2.83 1.57 1.37
C ALA A 158 3.18 0.24 0.67
N LYS A 159 3.97 -0.62 1.32
CA LYS A 159 4.29 -1.97 0.83
C LYS A 159 3.03 -2.83 0.64
N LYS A 160 2.07 -2.77 1.57
CA LYS A 160 0.78 -3.49 1.43
C LYS A 160 0.00 -3.01 0.21
N ILE A 161 -0.09 -1.70 -0.01
CA ILE A 161 -0.77 -1.10 -1.17
C ILE A 161 -0.09 -1.56 -2.46
N LEU A 162 1.23 -1.40 -2.55
CA LEU A 162 2.03 -1.78 -3.72
C LEU A 162 1.93 -3.29 -4.03
N LYS A 163 1.97 -4.15 -3.01
CA LYS A 163 1.81 -5.60 -3.15
C LYS A 163 0.42 -5.97 -3.65
N ALA A 164 -0.64 -5.38 -3.08
CA ALA A 164 -2.01 -5.61 -3.52
C ALA A 164 -2.27 -5.10 -4.94
N PHE A 165 -1.60 -4.00 -5.33
CA PHE A 165 -1.82 -3.36 -6.62
C PHE A 165 -1.18 -4.15 -7.78
N SER A 166 0.13 -4.37 -7.74
CA SER A 166 0.86 -4.99 -8.87
C SER A 166 1.75 -6.17 -8.44
N GLY A 167 1.60 -6.65 -7.20
CA GLY A 167 2.52 -7.64 -6.65
C GLY A 167 3.91 -7.06 -6.41
N THR A 168 4.05 -5.73 -6.32
CA THR A 168 5.34 -5.06 -6.13
C THR A 168 5.99 -5.49 -4.82
N GLU A 169 7.28 -5.77 -4.87
CA GLU A 169 8.08 -6.15 -3.70
C GLU A 169 9.29 -5.23 -3.61
N VAL A 170 9.47 -4.60 -2.43
CA VAL A 170 10.62 -3.76 -2.12
C VAL A 170 11.49 -4.51 -1.11
N LEU A 171 12.65 -4.97 -1.57
CA LEU A 171 13.58 -5.79 -0.80
C LEU A 171 14.93 -5.07 -0.70
N GLY A 172 15.46 -4.97 0.51
CA GLY A 172 16.76 -4.38 0.80
C GLY A 172 17.66 -5.39 1.47
N TYR A 173 18.96 -5.31 1.20
CA TYR A 173 19.96 -6.12 1.88
C TYR A 173 21.29 -5.39 1.96
N VAL A 174 22.14 -5.81 2.89
CA VAL A 174 23.48 -5.23 3.02
C VAL A 174 24.41 -5.87 2.00
N SER A 175 24.96 -5.05 1.11
CA SER A 175 25.86 -5.50 0.03
C SER A 175 27.31 -5.09 0.25
N GLN A 176 27.59 -4.19 1.19
CA GLN A 176 28.95 -3.83 1.54
C GLN A 176 29.04 -3.31 2.97
N VAL A 177 30.15 -3.64 3.63
CA VAL A 177 30.58 -3.01 4.88
C VAL A 177 32.06 -2.74 4.78
N GLN A 178 32.47 -1.50 5.02
CA GLN A 178 33.87 -1.11 4.95
C GLN A 178 34.51 -1.61 3.63
N LYS A 179 35.43 -2.58 3.71
CA LYS A 179 36.14 -3.19 2.57
C LYS A 179 35.56 -4.54 2.13
N VAL A 180 34.60 -5.10 2.87
CA VAL A 180 33.93 -6.37 2.53
C VAL A 180 32.78 -6.04 1.58
N VAL A 181 32.93 -6.41 0.31
CA VAL A 181 31.95 -6.18 -0.75
C VAL A 181 31.38 -7.53 -1.16
N LEU A 182 30.06 -7.67 -1.13
CA LEU A 182 29.37 -8.83 -1.69
C LEU A 182 29.40 -8.74 -3.23
N PRO A 183 30.02 -9.70 -3.94
CA PRO A 183 29.98 -9.75 -5.40
C PRO A 183 28.54 -9.80 -5.91
N LYS A 184 28.27 -9.08 -7.01
CA LYS A 184 26.90 -8.92 -7.54
C LYS A 184 26.33 -10.25 -8.05
N GLU A 185 27.21 -11.12 -8.51
CA GLU A 185 26.91 -12.40 -9.16
C GLU A 185 26.42 -13.46 -8.15
N LEU A 186 26.67 -13.25 -6.86
CA LEU A 186 26.22 -14.16 -5.79
C LEU A 186 24.78 -13.91 -5.36
N VAL A 187 24.13 -12.85 -5.86
CA VAL A 187 22.75 -12.53 -5.52
C VAL A 187 21.92 -12.40 -6.78
N ASP A 188 21.08 -13.41 -7.03
CA ASP A 188 20.07 -13.33 -8.07
C ASP A 188 18.87 -12.51 -7.57
N HIS A 189 18.67 -11.33 -8.17
CA HIS A 189 17.60 -10.40 -7.80
C HIS A 189 16.21 -10.91 -8.16
N HIS A 190 16.09 -11.89 -9.07
CA HIS A 190 14.80 -12.49 -9.42
C HIS A 190 14.31 -13.46 -8.36
N THR A 191 15.21 -14.25 -7.78
CA THR A 191 14.87 -15.32 -6.83
C THR A 191 15.11 -14.98 -5.37
N LEU A 192 15.76 -13.84 -5.06
CA LEU A 192 16.00 -13.37 -3.70
C LEU A 192 14.72 -13.35 -2.84
N THR A 193 14.80 -13.90 -1.63
CA THR A 193 13.68 -13.97 -0.68
C THR A 193 13.93 -13.18 0.59
N LEU A 194 12.84 -12.81 1.28
CA LEU A 194 12.93 -12.16 2.59
C LEU A 194 13.60 -13.07 3.63
N ASP A 195 13.37 -14.38 3.58
CA ASP A 195 13.95 -15.34 4.52
C ASP A 195 15.47 -15.41 4.38
N GLN A 196 16.00 -15.33 3.16
CA GLN A 196 17.45 -15.24 2.94
C GLN A 196 18.02 -13.96 3.56
N ILE A 197 17.34 -12.82 3.38
CA ILE A 197 17.76 -11.53 3.94
C ILE A 197 17.71 -11.58 5.47
N GLU A 198 16.62 -12.02 6.08
CA GLU A 198 16.45 -12.02 7.54
C GLU A 198 17.12 -13.22 8.26
N SER A 199 17.78 -14.12 7.51
CA SER A 199 18.45 -15.32 8.03
C SER A 199 19.58 -15.03 9.03
N ASN A 200 20.13 -13.81 9.02
CA ASN A 200 21.24 -13.41 9.87
C ASN A 200 21.11 -11.95 10.32
N ILE A 201 21.82 -11.63 11.41
CA ILE A 201 21.79 -10.30 12.04
C ILE A 201 22.27 -9.16 11.13
N PHE A 202 22.99 -9.50 10.05
CA PHE A 202 23.59 -8.53 9.16
C PHE A 202 22.70 -8.18 7.97
N ARG A 203 21.64 -8.96 7.74
CA ARG A 203 20.74 -8.83 6.60
C ARG A 203 21.45 -8.92 5.25
N CYS A 204 22.42 -9.83 5.15
CA CYS A 204 23.13 -10.16 3.92
C CYS A 204 22.64 -11.53 3.41
N PRO A 205 22.21 -11.66 2.14
CA PRO A 205 21.62 -12.90 1.64
C PRO A 205 22.64 -14.03 1.48
N ASP A 206 23.93 -13.69 1.40
CA ASP A 206 25.03 -14.65 1.39
C ASP A 206 25.59 -14.83 2.82
N PRO A 207 25.53 -16.05 3.39
CA PRO A 207 25.94 -16.29 4.77
C PRO A 207 27.47 -16.17 4.97
N GLU A 208 28.28 -16.53 3.98
CA GLU A 208 29.75 -16.42 4.06
C GLU A 208 30.17 -14.95 4.15
N TYR A 209 29.58 -14.11 3.31
CA TYR A 209 29.82 -12.67 3.35
C TYR A 209 29.20 -12.01 4.58
N ALA A 210 28.07 -12.52 5.10
CA ALA A 210 27.53 -12.07 6.37
C ALA A 210 28.54 -12.26 7.51
N GLU A 211 29.18 -13.41 7.61
CA GLU A 211 30.23 -13.69 8.61
C GLU A 211 31.45 -12.77 8.44
N LYS A 212 31.92 -12.57 7.20
CA LYS A 212 33.01 -11.63 6.91
C LYS A 212 32.67 -10.20 7.32
N MET A 213 31.43 -9.77 7.08
CA MET A 213 30.95 -8.44 7.49
C MET A 213 30.89 -8.31 9.01
N ILE A 214 30.40 -9.33 9.72
CA ILE A 214 30.37 -9.37 11.19
C ILE A 214 31.80 -9.25 11.75
N ALA A 215 32.73 -10.06 11.25
CA ALA A 215 34.14 -10.02 11.67
C ALA A 215 34.78 -8.64 11.42
N ALA A 216 34.48 -8.01 10.28
CA ALA A 216 34.98 -6.66 9.97
C ALA A 216 34.42 -5.60 10.94
N VAL A 217 33.13 -5.67 11.28
CA VAL A 217 32.52 -4.75 12.26
C VAL A 217 33.12 -4.98 13.65
N ASP A 218 33.28 -6.22 14.08
CA ASP A 218 33.85 -6.54 15.40
C ASP A 218 35.29 -6.06 15.53
N ALA A 219 36.11 -6.23 14.49
CA ALA A 219 37.49 -5.73 14.47
C ALA A 219 37.59 -4.21 14.65
N VAL A 220 36.58 -3.46 14.20
CA VAL A 220 36.52 -2.00 14.36
C VAL A 220 35.89 -1.60 15.69
N ARG A 221 34.87 -2.34 16.16
CA ARG A 221 34.23 -2.18 17.48
C ARG A 221 35.24 -2.27 18.62
N VAL A 222 36.12 -3.29 18.60
CA VAL A 222 37.17 -3.49 19.62
C VAL A 222 38.14 -2.30 19.68
N LYS A 223 38.35 -1.60 18.56
CA LYS A 223 39.18 -0.40 18.48
C LYS A 223 38.45 0.88 18.92
N GLY A 224 37.22 0.76 19.40
CA GLY A 224 36.40 1.90 19.83
C GLY A 224 35.96 2.78 18.66
N ASP A 225 35.79 2.23 17.46
CA ASP A 225 35.51 2.98 16.22
C ASP A 225 34.27 2.40 15.51
N SER A 226 33.84 3.00 14.40
CA SER A 226 32.66 2.57 13.63
C SER A 226 32.94 2.45 12.12
N VAL A 227 32.05 1.76 11.41
CA VAL A 227 32.10 1.61 9.95
C VAL A 227 30.76 1.94 9.30
N GLY A 228 30.85 2.36 8.04
CA GLY A 228 29.71 2.51 7.14
C GLY A 228 29.60 1.34 6.17
N GLY A 229 28.74 1.49 5.18
CA GLY A 229 28.48 0.44 4.20
C GLY A 229 27.42 0.83 3.19
N ILE A 230 26.95 -0.16 2.44
CA ILE A 230 25.97 0.03 1.36
C ILE A 230 24.82 -0.95 1.54
N VAL A 231 23.60 -0.41 1.46
CA VAL A 231 22.38 -1.19 1.29
C VAL A 231 22.06 -1.23 -0.21
N THR A 232 21.94 -2.41 -0.78
CA THR A 232 21.29 -2.59 -2.07
C THR A 232 19.80 -2.73 -1.85
N CYS A 233 18.99 -2.03 -2.63
CA CYS A 233 17.54 -2.19 -2.63
C CYS A 233 17.06 -2.51 -4.03
N ILE A 234 16.19 -3.50 -4.14
CA ILE A 234 15.56 -3.90 -5.39
C ILE A 234 14.04 -3.76 -5.28
N VAL A 235 13.42 -3.41 -6.40
CA VAL A 235 11.96 -3.36 -6.55
C VAL A 235 11.57 -4.31 -7.67
N ARG A 236 10.89 -5.39 -7.33
CA ARG A 236 10.29 -6.32 -8.31
C ARG A 236 8.86 -5.91 -8.62
N ASN A 237 8.41 -6.21 -9.83
CA ASN A 237 7.04 -5.99 -10.30
C ASN A 237 6.56 -4.53 -10.20
N CYS A 238 7.48 -3.57 -10.29
CA CYS A 238 7.08 -2.16 -10.41
C CYS A 238 6.28 -1.99 -11.70
N PRO A 239 5.08 -1.35 -11.67
CA PRO A 239 4.33 -1.07 -12.89
C PRO A 239 5.20 -0.28 -13.87
N PRO A 240 5.26 -0.64 -15.16
CA PRO A 240 5.95 0.18 -16.16
C PRO A 240 5.23 1.52 -16.33
N GLY A 241 5.97 2.58 -16.67
CA GLY A 241 5.46 3.93 -16.88
C GLY A 241 5.33 4.78 -15.62
N LEU A 242 5.70 4.26 -14.44
CA LEU A 242 5.61 4.99 -13.19
C LEU A 242 6.67 6.09 -13.09
N GLY A 243 6.27 7.31 -12.75
CA GLY A 243 7.17 8.45 -12.56
C GLY A 243 6.74 9.68 -13.34
N SER A 244 7.69 10.56 -13.63
CA SER A 244 7.47 11.74 -14.47
C SER A 244 8.70 12.03 -15.35
N PRO A 245 8.54 12.62 -16.54
CA PRO A 245 9.67 12.75 -17.48
C PRO A 245 10.63 13.91 -17.20
N VAL A 246 10.28 14.87 -16.32
CA VAL A 246 11.03 16.14 -16.20
C VAL A 246 11.53 16.43 -14.78
N PHE A 247 10.67 16.98 -13.90
CA PHE A 247 11.10 17.47 -12.58
C PHE A 247 10.98 16.41 -11.48
N ASP A 248 9.92 15.60 -11.54
CA ASP A 248 9.61 14.56 -10.56
C ASP A 248 9.98 13.16 -11.10
N LYS A 249 11.13 13.06 -11.77
CA LYS A 249 11.65 11.78 -12.30
C LYS A 249 11.69 10.73 -11.21
N LEU A 250 11.31 9.50 -11.54
CA LEU A 250 11.21 8.43 -10.54
C LEU A 250 12.55 8.23 -9.81
N GLU A 251 13.67 8.17 -10.52
CA GLU A 251 15.00 8.07 -9.91
C GLU A 251 15.35 9.26 -9.01
N ALA A 252 14.84 10.46 -9.32
CA ALA A 252 15.06 11.66 -8.52
C ALA A 252 14.25 11.63 -7.21
N GLU A 253 12.99 11.20 -7.25
CA GLU A 253 12.17 11.03 -6.05
C GLU A 253 12.66 9.87 -5.17
N LEU A 254 13.11 8.77 -5.78
CA LEU A 254 13.78 7.68 -5.05
C LEU A 254 15.08 8.15 -4.40
N ALA A 255 15.90 8.92 -5.12
CA ALA A 255 17.13 9.51 -4.58
C ALA A 255 16.83 10.45 -3.40
N LYS A 256 15.84 11.33 -3.53
CA LYS A 256 15.39 12.23 -2.45
C LYS A 256 14.93 11.43 -1.23
N ALA A 257 14.12 10.40 -1.43
CA ALA A 257 13.66 9.52 -0.35
C ALA A 257 14.85 8.86 0.37
N ALA A 258 15.79 8.26 -0.38
CA ALA A 258 16.97 7.60 0.17
C ALA A 258 17.95 8.56 0.86
N MET A 259 18.26 9.70 0.23
CA MET A 259 19.19 10.71 0.74
C MET A 259 18.65 11.45 1.97
N SER A 260 17.34 11.43 2.19
CA SER A 260 16.71 11.98 3.41
C SER A 260 16.82 11.07 4.64
N ILE A 261 17.32 9.84 4.47
CA ILE A 261 17.58 8.90 5.58
C ILE A 261 18.83 9.36 6.35
N PRO A 262 18.82 9.34 7.70
CA PRO A 262 20.01 9.66 8.48
C PRO A 262 21.22 8.81 8.08
N ALA A 263 22.40 9.42 8.11
CA ALA A 263 23.68 8.82 7.72
C ALA A 263 23.90 8.53 6.22
N THR A 264 22.89 8.67 5.36
CA THR A 264 23.07 8.51 3.90
C THR A 264 23.99 9.58 3.31
N LYS A 265 24.85 9.18 2.38
CA LYS A 265 25.81 10.03 1.66
C LYS A 265 25.91 9.79 0.16
N GLY A 266 25.29 8.74 -0.36
CA GLY A 266 25.28 8.47 -1.79
C GLY A 266 24.08 7.63 -2.18
N PHE A 267 23.66 7.81 -3.43
CA PHE A 267 22.61 7.07 -4.10
C PHE A 267 23.08 6.74 -5.51
N GLU A 268 22.95 5.49 -5.91
CA GLU A 268 23.17 5.03 -7.28
C GLU A 268 21.95 4.25 -7.76
N ILE A 269 21.67 4.31 -9.06
CA ILE A 269 20.67 3.49 -9.73
C ILE A 269 21.30 2.72 -10.90
N GLY A 270 20.91 1.45 -11.05
CA GLY A 270 21.42 0.56 -12.08
C GLY A 270 22.94 0.42 -12.05
N SER A 271 23.57 0.76 -13.17
CA SER A 271 25.02 0.83 -13.33
C SER A 271 25.69 1.94 -12.51
N GLY A 272 24.94 2.93 -12.04
CA GLY A 272 25.43 3.97 -11.13
C GLY A 272 26.63 4.74 -11.69
N PHE A 273 27.59 5.05 -10.82
CA PHE A 273 28.83 5.70 -11.25
C PHE A 273 29.67 4.81 -12.17
N ALA A 274 29.55 3.48 -12.07
CA ALA A 274 30.29 2.57 -12.95
C ALA A 274 29.85 2.66 -14.41
N GLY A 275 28.63 3.13 -14.68
CA GLY A 275 28.16 3.39 -16.05
C GLY A 275 28.96 4.49 -16.77
N THR A 276 29.62 5.38 -16.04
CA THR A 276 30.41 6.48 -16.63
C THR A 276 31.68 6.03 -17.35
N PHE A 277 32.10 4.77 -17.14
CA PHE A 277 33.26 4.18 -17.81
C PHE A 277 32.91 3.46 -19.11
N LEU A 278 31.64 3.40 -19.49
CA LEU A 278 31.14 2.63 -20.63
C LEU A 278 30.81 3.55 -21.81
N THR A 279 31.04 3.04 -23.01
CA THR A 279 30.47 3.62 -24.25
C THR A 279 28.98 3.31 -24.34
N VAL A 280 28.24 4.07 -25.16
CA VAL A 280 26.80 3.81 -25.37
C VAL A 280 26.54 2.40 -25.89
N SER A 281 27.37 1.87 -26.78
CA SER A 281 27.26 0.48 -27.27
C SER A 281 27.45 -0.57 -26.16
N GLU A 282 28.20 -0.24 -25.12
CA GLU A 282 28.40 -1.11 -23.96
C GLU A 282 27.36 -0.87 -22.86
N HIS A 283 26.71 0.30 -22.84
CA HIS A 283 25.77 0.70 -21.79
C HIS A 283 24.31 0.45 -22.15
N ASN A 284 23.96 0.49 -23.43
CA ASN A 284 22.59 0.30 -23.89
C ASN A 284 21.99 -1.02 -23.38
N ASP A 285 20.72 -0.93 -22.99
CA ASP A 285 19.88 -2.05 -22.61
C ASP A 285 19.04 -2.45 -23.82
N ASP A 286 19.55 -3.37 -24.64
CA ASP A 286 18.89 -3.80 -25.88
C ASP A 286 17.52 -4.44 -25.60
N PHE A 287 16.51 -4.05 -26.37
CA PHE A 287 15.17 -4.60 -26.27
C PHE A 287 15.05 -5.98 -26.95
N TYR A 288 14.24 -6.85 -26.38
CA TYR A 288 13.86 -8.14 -26.97
C TYR A 288 12.45 -8.54 -26.54
N LEU A 289 11.86 -9.51 -27.24
CA LEU A 289 10.60 -10.16 -26.83
C LEU A 289 10.94 -11.40 -26.02
N ASP A 290 10.35 -11.54 -24.83
CA ASP A 290 10.42 -12.79 -24.07
C ASP A 290 9.49 -13.87 -24.65
N ASP A 291 9.55 -15.08 -24.09
CA ASP A 291 8.74 -16.23 -24.55
C ASP A 291 7.22 -15.99 -24.42
N GLN A 292 6.80 -14.98 -23.66
CA GLN A 292 5.41 -14.57 -23.46
C GLN A 292 5.02 -13.40 -24.39
N GLY A 293 5.92 -12.97 -25.27
CA GLY A 293 5.72 -11.86 -26.20
C GLY A 293 5.80 -10.47 -25.53
N LYS A 294 6.32 -10.37 -24.30
CA LYS A 294 6.50 -9.09 -23.61
C LYS A 294 7.83 -8.44 -24.00
N ILE A 295 7.81 -7.12 -24.20
CA ILE A 295 9.03 -6.33 -24.42
C ILE A 295 9.83 -6.24 -23.12
N ARG A 296 11.09 -6.65 -23.17
CA ARG A 296 12.05 -6.70 -22.05
C ARG A 296 13.41 -6.18 -22.49
N THR A 297 14.33 -5.96 -21.56
CA THR A 297 15.72 -5.59 -21.88
C THR A 297 16.72 -6.70 -21.57
N ARG A 298 17.69 -6.93 -22.45
CA ARG A 298 18.70 -8.00 -22.30
C ARG A 298 19.63 -7.77 -21.11
N THR A 299 19.84 -6.51 -20.77
CA THR A 299 20.58 -6.06 -19.59
C THR A 299 19.73 -5.05 -18.83
N ASN A 300 20.14 -4.72 -17.61
CA ASN A 300 19.44 -3.76 -16.76
C ASN A 300 20.40 -2.72 -16.19
N ARG A 301 21.19 -2.08 -17.06
CA ARG A 301 22.18 -1.05 -16.70
C ARG A 301 21.52 0.29 -16.36
N SER A 302 20.35 0.56 -16.91
CA SER A 302 19.43 1.64 -16.52
C SER A 302 18.88 1.45 -15.10
N GLY A 303 18.83 0.22 -14.60
CA GLY A 303 18.35 -0.08 -13.25
C GLY A 303 16.85 0.08 -13.11
N GLY A 304 16.10 -0.36 -14.13
CA GLY A 304 14.63 -0.39 -14.14
C GLY A 304 13.96 0.94 -14.45
N ILE A 305 14.72 2.01 -14.74
CA ILE A 305 14.20 3.35 -14.98
C ILE A 305 14.86 3.99 -16.20
N GLN A 306 14.04 4.45 -17.15
CA GLN A 306 14.48 5.12 -18.38
C GLN A 306 13.66 6.39 -18.57
N GLY A 307 14.35 7.51 -18.82
CA GLY A 307 13.67 8.80 -19.07
C GLY A 307 12.85 9.34 -17.91
N GLY A 308 13.09 8.90 -16.67
CA GLY A 308 12.26 9.28 -15.51
C GLY A 308 11.12 8.33 -15.18
N LEU A 309 10.96 7.26 -15.96
CA LEU A 309 9.83 6.33 -15.90
C LEU A 309 10.34 4.90 -15.67
N SER A 310 9.65 4.12 -14.85
CA SER A 310 9.93 2.69 -14.72
C SER A 310 9.71 1.98 -16.06
N ASN A 311 10.60 1.05 -16.43
CA ASN A 311 10.49 0.30 -17.69
C ASN A 311 9.96 -1.14 -17.51
N GLY A 312 9.61 -1.51 -16.27
CA GLY A 312 9.10 -2.85 -15.93
C GLY A 312 10.17 -3.88 -15.57
N GLU A 313 11.45 -3.57 -15.74
CA GLU A 313 12.53 -4.37 -15.16
C GLU A 313 12.69 -4.12 -13.66
N ILE A 314 13.51 -4.94 -12.99
CA ILE A 314 13.82 -4.75 -11.56
C ILE A 314 14.47 -3.37 -11.37
N ILE A 315 13.87 -2.53 -10.53
CA ILE A 315 14.55 -1.29 -10.14
C ILE A 315 15.64 -1.66 -9.16
N ASN A 316 16.90 -1.36 -9.48
CA ASN A 316 18.06 -1.72 -8.66
C ASN A 316 18.79 -0.44 -8.24
N MET A 317 18.97 -0.25 -6.93
CA MET A 317 19.59 0.94 -6.37
C MET A 317 20.53 0.61 -5.21
N ARG A 318 21.52 1.48 -4.99
CA ARG A 318 22.50 1.35 -3.90
C ARG A 318 22.52 2.63 -3.08
N ILE A 319 22.42 2.48 -1.76
CA ILE A 319 22.36 3.56 -0.80
C ILE A 319 23.59 3.47 0.10
N ALA A 320 24.46 4.48 0.04
CA ALA A 320 25.69 4.53 0.83
C ALA A 320 25.46 5.23 2.17
N LEU A 321 25.79 4.55 3.27
CA LEU A 321 25.71 5.07 4.63
C LEU A 321 27.11 5.29 5.20
N LYS A 322 27.32 6.47 5.78
CA LYS A 322 28.56 6.83 6.48
C LYS A 322 28.69 6.08 7.82
N PRO A 323 29.89 5.96 8.38
CA PRO A 323 30.10 5.45 9.74
C PRO A 323 29.37 6.27 10.81
N THR A 324 28.99 5.62 11.91
CA THR A 324 28.39 6.29 13.07
C THR A 324 29.37 7.29 13.68
N ALA A 325 28.95 8.53 13.85
CA ALA A 325 29.82 9.60 14.30
C ALA A 325 30.24 9.51 15.77
N THR A 326 29.37 8.94 16.61
CA THR A 326 29.65 8.70 18.03
C THR A 326 30.51 7.46 18.17
N ILE A 327 31.73 7.60 18.70
CA ILE A 327 32.70 6.51 18.83
C ILE A 327 33.44 6.57 20.18
N GLY A 328 34.07 5.47 20.55
CA GLY A 328 34.85 5.33 21.79
C GLY A 328 36.25 5.95 21.74
N LYS A 329 36.71 6.41 20.58
CA LYS A 329 37.95 7.19 20.42
C LYS A 329 37.73 8.64 20.82
N LYS A 330 38.81 9.29 21.29
CA LYS A 330 38.83 10.74 21.51
C LYS A 330 38.66 11.47 20.18
N GLN A 331 37.85 12.52 20.18
CA GLN A 331 37.59 13.38 19.03
C GLN A 331 37.73 14.85 19.44
N ASN A 332 38.49 15.62 18.66
CA ASN A 332 38.60 17.07 18.86
C ASN A 332 37.31 17.74 18.40
N THR A 333 36.81 18.66 19.21
CA THR A 333 35.64 19.46 18.87
C THR A 333 35.61 20.78 19.64
N VAL A 334 34.54 21.56 19.46
CA VAL A 334 34.31 22.82 20.16
C VAL A 334 32.96 22.81 20.88
N THR A 335 32.89 23.55 21.99
CA THR A 335 31.64 23.85 22.68
C THR A 335 30.87 24.98 22.00
N ARG A 336 29.63 25.18 22.43
CA ARG A 336 28.83 26.35 22.00
C ARG A 336 29.51 27.69 22.31
N ASP A 337 30.32 27.75 23.38
CA ASP A 337 31.10 28.92 23.79
C ASP A 337 32.43 29.06 23.03
N LYS A 338 32.62 28.31 21.94
CA LYS A 338 33.83 28.32 21.09
C LYS A 338 35.11 27.93 21.82
N ARG A 339 35.02 27.03 22.81
CA ARG A 339 36.20 26.43 23.47
C ARG A 339 36.51 25.08 22.87
N GLU A 340 37.77 24.84 22.53
CA GLU A 340 38.25 23.54 22.09
C GLU A 340 38.22 22.54 23.24
N ILE A 341 37.71 21.34 22.98
CA ILE A 341 37.60 20.24 23.93
C ILE A 341 37.79 18.90 23.21
N GLU A 342 38.16 17.87 23.97
CA GLU A 342 38.10 16.49 23.50
C GLU A 342 36.80 15.83 23.97
N LEU A 343 36.13 15.12 23.07
CA LEU A 343 34.94 14.33 23.36
C LEU A 343 35.25 12.83 23.20
N ARG A 344 34.67 12.00 24.07
CA ARG A 344 34.73 10.54 23.97
C ARG A 344 33.41 9.93 24.42
N ALA A 345 32.85 8.98 23.66
CA ALA A 345 31.70 8.22 24.11
C ALA A 345 32.16 7.02 24.95
N LEU A 346 31.76 6.97 26.23
CA LEU A 346 32.26 5.93 27.15
C LEU A 346 31.46 4.61 27.02
N ASP A 347 30.13 4.65 26.92
CA ASP A 347 29.33 3.49 27.35
C ASP A 347 28.31 2.92 26.35
N CYS A 348 28.09 3.53 25.17
CA CYS A 348 27.27 2.90 24.11
C CYS A 348 27.38 3.65 22.77
N PHE A 349 27.78 2.98 21.70
CA PHE A 349 27.66 3.49 20.33
C PHE A 349 27.40 2.34 19.34
N ASP A 350 26.77 2.65 18.21
CA ASP A 350 26.55 1.70 17.12
C ASP A 350 27.84 1.56 16.28
N PRO A 351 28.54 0.41 16.31
CA PRO A 351 29.74 0.22 15.47
C PRO A 351 29.39 0.10 13.99
N CYS A 352 28.16 -0.30 13.64
CA CYS A 352 27.64 -0.29 12.28
C CYS A 352 26.11 -0.13 12.27
N VAL A 353 25.59 0.90 11.60
CA VAL A 353 24.13 1.14 11.48
C VAL A 353 23.50 0.50 10.24
N VAL A 354 24.32 -0.06 9.35
CA VAL A 354 23.90 -0.50 8.01
C VAL A 354 22.80 -1.58 8.04
N PRO A 355 22.86 -2.63 8.89
CA PRO A 355 21.80 -3.63 8.97
C PRO A 355 20.44 -3.03 9.38
N ARG A 356 20.46 -2.02 10.27
CA ARG A 356 19.24 -1.32 10.72
C ARG A 356 18.68 -0.39 9.64
N ALA A 357 19.50 0.02 8.68
CA ALA A 357 19.08 0.87 7.59
C ALA A 357 18.25 0.12 6.53
N VAL A 358 18.40 -1.20 6.41
CA VAL A 358 17.67 -2.03 5.44
C VAL A 358 16.14 -1.76 5.46
N PRO A 359 15.42 -1.97 6.57
CA PRO A 359 13.97 -1.73 6.59
C PRO A 359 13.59 -0.25 6.44
N ILE A 360 14.50 0.67 6.78
CA ILE A 360 14.29 2.12 6.61
C ILE A 360 14.38 2.51 5.13
N VAL A 361 15.37 1.96 4.41
CA VAL A 361 15.54 2.14 2.97
C VAL A 361 14.31 1.59 2.26
N GLU A 362 13.94 0.33 2.53
CA GLU A 362 12.76 -0.27 1.91
C GLU A 362 11.49 0.55 2.14
N ALA A 363 11.29 1.06 3.35
CA ALA A 363 10.16 1.91 3.68
C ALA A 363 10.19 3.23 2.91
N ALA A 364 11.33 3.92 2.85
CA ALA A 364 11.48 5.17 2.13
C ALA A 364 11.20 5.00 0.62
N ILE A 365 11.70 3.92 0.02
CA ILE A 365 11.46 3.57 -1.37
C ILE A 365 9.99 3.23 -1.62
N ALA A 366 9.37 2.42 -0.76
CA ALA A 366 7.94 2.11 -0.86
C ALA A 366 7.06 3.37 -0.76
N LEU A 367 7.41 4.32 0.12
CA LEU A 367 6.70 5.59 0.26
C LEU A 367 6.78 6.44 -1.01
N ALA A 368 7.95 6.53 -1.65
CA ALA A 368 8.10 7.24 -2.91
C ALA A 368 7.31 6.56 -4.05
N LEU A 369 7.37 5.23 -4.13
CA LEU A 369 6.66 4.46 -5.16
C LEU A 369 5.14 4.59 -5.03
N VAL A 370 4.57 4.47 -3.83
CA VAL A 370 3.12 4.60 -3.65
C VAL A 370 2.64 6.03 -3.94
N ASP A 371 3.45 7.05 -3.62
CA ASP A 371 3.13 8.43 -3.95
C ASP A 371 3.06 8.66 -5.46
N GLN A 372 4.05 8.13 -6.19
CA GLN A 372 4.07 8.18 -7.66
C GLN A 372 2.92 7.37 -8.26
N LEU A 373 2.59 6.20 -7.69
CA LEU A 373 1.47 5.38 -8.14
C LEU A 373 0.14 6.13 -8.01
N MET A 374 -0.09 6.80 -6.88
CA MET A 374 -1.29 7.60 -6.69
C MET A 374 -1.33 8.81 -7.64
N ALA A 375 -0.19 9.43 -7.94
CA ALA A 375 -0.08 10.52 -8.90
C ALA A 375 -0.46 10.05 -10.32
N ASP A 376 0.12 8.93 -10.75
CA ASP A 376 -0.13 8.32 -12.06
C ASP A 376 -1.60 7.97 -12.23
N PHE A 377 -2.22 7.33 -11.23
CA PHE A 377 -3.66 7.05 -11.26
C PHE A 377 -4.52 8.31 -11.36
N ALA A 378 -4.17 9.37 -10.63
CA ALA A 378 -4.93 10.61 -10.66
C ALA A 378 -4.81 11.35 -12.01
N GLN A 379 -3.67 11.23 -12.69
CA GLN A 379 -3.36 12.01 -13.89
C GLN A 379 -3.63 11.25 -15.19
N CYS A 380 -3.26 9.97 -15.24
CA CYS A 380 -3.18 9.19 -16.48
C CYS A 380 -4.39 8.26 -16.67
N HIS A 381 -5.08 7.87 -15.58
CA HIS A 381 -6.15 6.86 -15.63
C HIS A 381 -7.58 7.44 -15.67
N MET A 382 -7.72 8.76 -15.94
CA MET A 382 -9.02 9.38 -16.14
C MET A 382 -9.67 8.98 -17.48
N PHE A 383 -8.86 8.64 -18.47
CA PHE A 383 -9.31 8.19 -19.80
C PHE A 383 -8.81 6.76 -20.09
N PRO A 384 -9.44 6.02 -21.01
CA PRO A 384 -8.96 4.71 -21.42
C PRO A 384 -7.53 4.80 -21.97
N ILE A 385 -6.73 3.79 -21.67
CA ILE A 385 -5.39 3.63 -22.26
C ILE A 385 -5.49 3.33 -23.76
N ASN A 386 -4.41 3.59 -24.49
CA ASN A 386 -4.25 3.15 -25.87
C ASN A 386 -3.64 1.72 -25.88
N PRO A 387 -4.42 0.65 -26.12
CA PRO A 387 -3.92 -0.72 -26.06
C PRO A 387 -2.94 -1.07 -27.19
N ASP A 388 -2.85 -0.24 -28.25
CA ASP A 388 -1.87 -0.46 -29.32
C ASP A 388 -0.44 -0.11 -28.86
N LEU A 389 -0.32 0.73 -27.82
CA LEU A 389 0.96 1.28 -27.34
C LEU A 389 1.21 1.07 -25.85
N GLN A 390 0.17 0.80 -25.06
CA GLN A 390 0.24 0.72 -23.60
C GLN A 390 -0.22 -0.66 -23.12
N ASP A 391 0.61 -1.26 -22.27
CA ASP A 391 0.21 -2.45 -21.53
C ASP A 391 -0.91 -2.12 -20.54
N PRO A 392 -1.96 -2.96 -20.40
CA PRO A 392 -2.95 -2.78 -19.37
C PRO A 392 -2.30 -2.89 -17.99
N VAL A 393 -2.43 -1.85 -17.18
CA VAL A 393 -2.04 -1.91 -15.77
C VAL A 393 -2.92 -2.96 -15.10
N ARG A 394 -2.30 -4.01 -14.55
CA ARG A 394 -3.04 -5.05 -13.81
C ARG A 394 -3.88 -4.37 -12.75
N GLN A 395 -5.19 -4.60 -12.77
CA GLN A 395 -6.07 -4.16 -11.71
C GLN A 395 -5.57 -4.76 -10.38
N PRO A 396 -5.72 -4.05 -9.26
CA PRO A 396 -5.30 -4.57 -7.97
C PRO A 396 -5.84 -5.98 -7.81
N LEU A 397 -4.97 -6.90 -7.38
CA LEU A 397 -5.34 -8.21 -6.88
C LEU A 397 -6.11 -7.99 -5.57
N VAL A 398 -7.31 -7.43 -5.67
CA VAL A 398 -8.31 -7.55 -4.64
C VAL A 398 -8.80 -8.99 -4.77
N GLU A 399 -8.03 -9.93 -4.20
CA GLU A 399 -8.71 -11.05 -3.57
C GLU A 399 -9.74 -10.40 -2.67
N ALA A 400 -11.02 -10.51 -3.05
CA ALA A 400 -12.10 -10.11 -2.19
C ALA A 400 -11.80 -10.78 -0.84
N MET A 401 -11.38 -9.98 0.15
CA MET A 401 -11.30 -10.46 1.52
C MET A 401 -12.68 -11.01 1.78
N LYS A 402 -12.79 -12.35 1.82
CA LYS A 402 -14.03 -13.02 2.15
C LYS A 402 -14.37 -12.54 3.54
N VAL A 403 -15.21 -11.52 3.63
CA VAL A 403 -15.98 -11.27 4.84
C VAL A 403 -16.78 -12.54 4.99
N ASP A 404 -16.36 -13.36 5.94
CA ASP A 404 -16.97 -14.64 6.21
C ASP A 404 -18.48 -14.39 6.36
N GLN A 405 -19.30 -14.92 5.45
CA GLN A 405 -20.76 -14.70 5.46
C GLN A 405 -21.35 -15.10 6.82
N LEU A 406 -20.66 -15.99 7.53
CA LEU A 406 -20.98 -16.41 8.89
C LEU A 406 -20.86 -15.29 9.93
N SER A 407 -19.97 -14.30 9.73
CA SER A 407 -19.82 -13.13 10.61
C SER A 407 -20.95 -12.12 10.42
N ILE A 408 -21.45 -11.93 9.19
CA ILE A 408 -22.63 -11.10 8.91
C ILE A 408 -23.90 -11.78 9.45
N TYR A 409 -24.05 -13.10 9.24
CA TYR A 409 -25.15 -13.87 9.82
C TYR A 409 -25.11 -13.90 11.35
N LYS A 410 -23.91 -14.04 11.95
CA LYS A 410 -23.73 -13.91 13.40
C LYS A 410 -24.06 -12.52 13.90
N TYR A 411 -23.66 -11.44 13.21
CA TYR A 411 -24.02 -10.07 13.57
C TYR A 411 -25.53 -9.87 13.53
N PHE A 412 -26.21 -10.37 12.48
CA PHE A 412 -27.65 -10.27 12.34
C PHE A 412 -28.39 -11.09 13.40
N CYS A 413 -27.94 -12.32 13.70
CA CYS A 413 -28.51 -13.12 14.79
C CYS A 413 -28.26 -12.47 16.16
N HIS A 414 -27.06 -11.97 16.44
CA HIS A 414 -26.72 -11.45 17.78
C HIS A 414 -27.39 -10.12 18.10
N PHE A 415 -27.66 -9.29 17.08
CA PHE A 415 -28.33 -8.00 17.24
C PHE A 415 -29.84 -8.02 16.96
N ALA A 416 -30.39 -8.89 16.09
CA ALA A 416 -31.82 -8.86 15.77
C ALA A 416 -32.68 -9.76 16.69
N LEU A 417 -32.15 -10.90 17.15
CA LEU A 417 -32.88 -11.82 18.05
C LEU A 417 -33.35 -11.17 19.38
N PRO A 418 -32.55 -10.35 20.08
CA PRO A 418 -33.03 -9.72 21.32
C PRO A 418 -34.14 -8.69 21.08
N TYR A 419 -34.21 -8.04 19.93
CA TYR A 419 -35.30 -7.11 19.61
C TYR A 419 -36.60 -7.83 19.25
N ILE A 420 -36.52 -9.01 18.63
CA ILE A 420 -37.69 -9.86 18.35
C ILE A 420 -38.30 -10.41 19.65
N GLU A 421 -37.47 -10.81 20.61
CA GLU A 421 -37.95 -11.26 21.94
C GLU A 421 -38.55 -10.11 22.76
N ILE A 422 -37.98 -8.91 22.72
CA ILE A 422 -38.57 -7.72 23.35
C ILE A 422 -39.93 -7.37 22.70
N ILE A 423 -40.03 -7.41 21.37
CA ILE A 423 -41.29 -7.16 20.65
C ILE A 423 -42.33 -8.23 21.01
N ARG A 424 -41.95 -9.52 21.11
CA ARG A 424 -42.83 -10.59 21.59
C ARG A 424 -43.32 -10.37 23.01
N MET A 425 -42.44 -9.95 23.93
CA MET A 425 -42.80 -9.68 25.32
C MET A 425 -43.77 -8.50 25.44
N VAL A 426 -43.55 -7.43 24.66
CA VAL A 426 -44.38 -6.22 24.66
C VAL A 426 -45.75 -6.47 23.99
N ILE A 427 -45.83 -7.34 22.98
CA ILE A 427 -47.10 -7.80 22.38
C ILE A 427 -47.88 -8.67 23.38
N PHE A 428 -47.20 -9.56 24.11
CA PHE A 428 -47.84 -10.46 25.08
C PHE A 428 -48.39 -9.73 26.31
N MET A 429 -47.81 -8.59 26.70
CA MET A 429 -48.29 -7.75 27.80
C MET A 429 -49.39 -6.75 27.42
N GLY A 430 -49.83 -6.70 26.15
CA GLY A 430 -50.99 -5.91 25.72
C GLY A 430 -50.83 -4.39 25.78
N LEU A 431 -49.59 -3.88 25.77
CA LEU A 431 -49.27 -2.46 26.02
C LEU A 431 -48.95 -1.64 24.75
N LEU A 432 -49.50 -1.98 23.58
CA LEU A 432 -49.18 -1.24 22.34
C LEU A 432 -50.35 -0.44 21.79
N ASP A 433 -50.15 0.88 21.79
CA ASP A 433 -50.87 1.85 20.95
C ASP A 433 -50.63 1.54 19.45
N ILE A 434 -51.67 1.69 18.62
CA ILE A 434 -51.67 1.46 17.17
C ILE A 434 -50.53 2.20 16.46
N SER A 435 -50.06 3.30 17.03
CA SER A 435 -48.94 4.10 16.51
C SER A 435 -47.60 3.35 16.56
N ILE A 436 -47.37 2.52 17.58
CA ILE A 436 -46.13 1.76 17.74
C ILE A 436 -46.13 0.53 16.82
N ILE A 437 -47.29 -0.11 16.61
CA ILE A 437 -47.45 -1.23 15.66
C ILE A 437 -47.09 -0.79 14.23
N ARG A 438 -47.49 0.43 13.84
CA ARG A 438 -47.13 1.02 12.54
C ARG A 438 -45.63 1.31 12.40
N MET A 439 -44.96 1.70 13.49
CA MET A 439 -43.51 1.95 13.48
C MET A 439 -42.72 0.65 13.35
N VAL A 440 -43.11 -0.39 14.11
CA VAL A 440 -42.48 -1.72 14.07
C VAL A 440 -42.69 -2.39 12.71
N SER A 441 -43.88 -2.28 12.12
CA SER A 441 -44.17 -2.80 10.78
C SER A 441 -43.32 -2.14 9.69
N LYS A 442 -43.10 -0.81 9.77
CA LYS A 442 -42.20 -0.10 8.85
C LYS A 442 -40.74 -0.51 9.02
N LEU A 443 -40.29 -0.75 10.25
CA LEU A 443 -38.92 -1.18 10.52
C LEU A 443 -38.67 -2.61 9.99
N VAL A 444 -39.63 -3.52 10.15
CA VAL A 444 -39.57 -4.88 9.58
C VAL A 444 -39.56 -4.83 8.04
N LEU A 445 -40.37 -3.95 7.43
CA LEU A 445 -40.37 -3.79 5.98
C LEU A 445 -39.02 -3.26 5.45
N VAL A 446 -38.42 -2.29 6.14
CA VAL A 446 -37.08 -1.77 5.78
C VAL A 446 -36.00 -2.84 5.91
N LEU A 447 -36.08 -3.70 6.95
CA LEU A 447 -35.14 -4.80 7.15
C LEU A 447 -35.30 -5.91 6.09
N LEU A 448 -36.52 -6.21 5.66
CA LEU A 448 -36.79 -7.16 4.57
C LEU A 448 -36.33 -6.62 3.21
N LEU A 449 -36.55 -5.33 2.92
CA LEU A 449 -36.05 -4.69 1.71
C LEU A 449 -34.51 -4.62 1.68
N PHE A 450 -33.86 -4.45 2.84
CA PHE A 450 -32.41 -4.54 2.94
C PHE A 450 -31.88 -5.96 2.67
N HIS A 451 -32.60 -7.00 3.12
CA HIS A 451 -32.27 -8.39 2.82
C HIS A 451 -32.33 -8.65 1.30
N ASP A 452 -33.38 -8.20 0.63
CA ASP A 452 -33.54 -8.40 -0.82
C ASP A 452 -32.48 -7.65 -1.64
N VAL A 453 -32.07 -6.44 -1.21
CA VAL A 453 -30.98 -5.69 -1.87
C VAL A 453 -29.62 -6.35 -1.66
N VAL A 454 -29.37 -6.94 -0.50
CA VAL A 454 -28.13 -7.68 -0.20
C VAL A 454 -28.08 -9.00 -0.96
N VAL A 455 -29.21 -9.71 -1.06
CA VAL A 455 -29.31 -10.95 -1.85
C VAL A 455 -29.20 -10.65 -3.35
N ALA A 456 -29.79 -9.57 -3.86
CA ALA A 456 -29.69 -9.20 -5.27
C ALA A 456 -28.27 -8.84 -5.71
N LYS A 457 -27.44 -8.28 -4.81
CA LYS A 457 -26.01 -8.03 -5.08
C LYS A 457 -25.12 -9.27 -4.99
N SER A 458 -25.60 -10.36 -4.38
CA SER A 458 -24.83 -11.61 -4.21
C SER A 458 -24.68 -12.46 -5.48
N SER A 459 -25.47 -12.19 -6.54
CA SER A 459 -25.41 -12.96 -7.80
C SER A 459 -24.37 -12.49 -8.82
N SER A 460 -23.52 -11.50 -8.50
CA SER A 460 -22.63 -10.89 -9.50
C SER A 460 -21.15 -10.81 -9.13
N THR A 461 -20.56 -11.80 -8.45
CA THR A 461 -19.10 -12.07 -8.55
C THR A 461 -18.72 -13.39 -7.88
N LEU A 462 -18.66 -14.48 -8.66
CA LEU A 462 -17.96 -15.72 -8.31
C LEU A 462 -17.64 -16.45 -9.63
N GLN A 463 -16.44 -16.23 -10.17
CA GLN A 463 -15.92 -17.07 -11.25
C GLN A 463 -15.41 -18.38 -10.61
N LYS A 464 -16.35 -19.26 -10.27
CA LYS A 464 -16.08 -20.68 -10.03
C LYS A 464 -15.55 -21.27 -11.35
N GLN A 465 -14.45 -22.00 -11.30
CA GLN A 465 -13.96 -22.77 -12.45
C GLN A 465 -14.90 -23.98 -12.61
N TYR A 466 -15.93 -23.83 -13.44
CA TYR A 466 -16.92 -24.88 -13.70
C TYR A 466 -16.37 -25.90 -14.71
N PRO A 467 -16.70 -27.20 -14.58
CA PRO A 467 -16.41 -28.18 -15.62
C PRO A 467 -17.00 -27.71 -16.96
N SER A 468 -16.22 -27.87 -18.04
CA SER A 468 -16.68 -27.48 -19.38
C SER A 468 -17.82 -28.37 -19.83
N CYS A 469 -18.87 -27.74 -20.37
CA CYS A 469 -19.99 -28.41 -21.02
C CYS A 469 -19.52 -29.36 -22.14
N PRO A 470 -20.06 -30.59 -22.23
CA PRO A 470 -19.74 -31.52 -23.31
C PRO A 470 -20.01 -30.93 -24.70
N ASP A 471 -19.13 -31.22 -25.66
CA ASP A 471 -19.20 -30.67 -27.02
C ASP A 471 -20.50 -31.01 -27.77
N GLU A 472 -21.06 -32.19 -27.49
CA GLU A 472 -22.33 -32.64 -28.08
C GLU A 472 -23.52 -31.79 -27.61
N GLU A 473 -23.57 -31.44 -26.33
CA GLU A 473 -24.62 -30.60 -25.75
C GLU A 473 -24.48 -29.15 -26.18
N ARG A 474 -23.25 -28.64 -26.21
CA ARG A 474 -22.92 -27.32 -26.77
C ARG A 474 -23.38 -27.20 -28.23
N SER A 475 -23.08 -28.21 -29.04
CA SER A 475 -23.49 -28.26 -30.45
C SER A 475 -25.00 -28.38 -30.61
N ALA A 476 -25.66 -29.12 -29.72
CA ALA A 476 -27.12 -29.26 -29.71
C ALA A 476 -27.82 -27.92 -29.40
N LEU A 477 -27.29 -27.14 -28.46
CA LEU A 477 -27.79 -25.81 -28.11
C LEU A 477 -27.62 -24.81 -29.26
N LEU A 478 -26.45 -24.77 -29.91
CA LEU A 478 -26.26 -23.88 -31.07
C LEU A 478 -27.21 -24.21 -32.23
N ARG A 479 -27.37 -25.50 -32.56
CA ARG A 479 -28.37 -25.92 -33.57
C ARG A 479 -29.81 -25.60 -33.15
N PHE A 480 -30.09 -25.59 -31.84
CA PHE A 480 -31.40 -25.24 -31.33
C PHE A 480 -31.66 -23.75 -31.52
N LYS A 481 -30.67 -22.90 -31.23
CA LYS A 481 -30.72 -21.45 -31.51
C LYS A 481 -31.01 -21.19 -33.00
N ASP A 482 -30.35 -21.91 -33.90
CA ASP A 482 -30.51 -21.74 -35.36
C ASP A 482 -31.92 -22.12 -35.87
N SER A 483 -32.73 -22.81 -35.07
CA SER A 483 -34.11 -23.18 -35.44
C SER A 483 -35.15 -22.08 -35.20
N PHE A 484 -34.76 -20.92 -34.68
CA PHE A 484 -35.67 -19.80 -34.36
C PHE A 484 -35.22 -18.47 -34.98
N ILE A 485 -36.20 -17.61 -35.21
CA ILE A 485 -36.01 -16.21 -35.56
C ILE A 485 -36.21 -15.39 -34.28
N ILE A 486 -35.34 -14.39 -34.06
CA ILE A 486 -35.49 -13.45 -32.95
C ILE A 486 -36.44 -12.33 -33.38
N ASP A 487 -37.61 -12.27 -32.76
CA ASP A 487 -38.63 -11.25 -33.01
C ASP A 487 -39.12 -10.65 -31.68
N LYS A 488 -38.98 -9.33 -31.52
CA LYS A 488 -39.43 -8.62 -30.31
C LYS A 488 -40.94 -8.78 -30.06
N SER A 489 -41.74 -8.97 -31.12
CA SER A 489 -43.19 -9.19 -30.99
C SER A 489 -43.53 -10.57 -30.38
N ALA A 490 -42.56 -11.47 -30.28
CA ALA A 490 -42.75 -12.82 -29.75
C ALA A 490 -42.88 -12.89 -28.22
N SER A 491 -42.62 -11.79 -27.49
CA SER A 491 -42.82 -11.70 -26.04
C SER A 491 -43.75 -10.53 -25.71
N ARG A 492 -44.54 -10.67 -24.64
CA ARG A 492 -45.49 -9.65 -24.17
C ARG A 492 -44.88 -8.69 -23.15
N PHE A 493 -43.67 -8.96 -22.67
CA PHE A 493 -42.97 -8.09 -21.73
C PHE A 493 -42.12 -7.04 -22.46
N ALA A 494 -42.21 -5.79 -22.00
CA ALA A 494 -41.47 -4.67 -22.58
C ALA A 494 -39.93 -4.82 -22.41
N ASP A 495 -39.51 -5.51 -21.34
CA ASP A 495 -38.09 -5.72 -21.01
C ASP A 495 -37.53 -7.06 -21.55
N ALA A 496 -38.28 -7.77 -22.40
CA ALA A 496 -37.84 -9.03 -22.99
C ALA A 496 -36.65 -8.82 -23.92
N TYR A 497 -35.67 -9.74 -23.83
CA TYR A 497 -34.48 -9.72 -24.67
C TYR A 497 -34.01 -11.13 -25.03
N PRO A 498 -33.36 -11.32 -26.18
CA PRO A 498 -32.97 -12.65 -26.66
C PRO A 498 -31.75 -13.21 -25.92
N LYS A 499 -31.97 -13.97 -24.84
CA LYS A 499 -30.91 -14.66 -24.05
C LYS A 499 -29.96 -15.51 -24.89
N VAL A 500 -30.46 -16.11 -25.97
CA VAL A 500 -29.67 -16.90 -26.95
C VAL A 500 -28.59 -16.08 -27.69
N SER A 501 -28.60 -14.76 -27.58
CA SER A 501 -27.57 -13.88 -28.14
C SER A 501 -26.20 -14.08 -27.47
N SER A 502 -26.18 -14.53 -26.21
CA SER A 502 -24.96 -14.87 -25.49
C SER A 502 -24.29 -16.16 -25.99
N TRP A 503 -25.01 -16.98 -26.77
CA TRP A 503 -24.52 -18.29 -27.22
C TRP A 503 -23.63 -18.12 -28.45
N LYS A 504 -22.32 -18.36 -28.30
CA LYS A 504 -21.31 -18.20 -29.35
C LYS A 504 -20.59 -19.52 -29.64
N PRO A 505 -20.30 -19.86 -30.91
CA PRO A 505 -19.31 -20.89 -31.22
C PRO A 505 -17.94 -20.46 -30.65
N ALA A 506 -17.20 -21.39 -30.04
CA ALA A 506 -16.05 -21.05 -29.20
C ALA A 506 -14.92 -20.32 -29.96
N GLU A 507 -14.64 -19.09 -29.53
CA GLU A 507 -13.40 -18.37 -29.82
C GLU A 507 -12.71 -18.11 -28.47
N GLY A 508 -11.61 -18.82 -28.20
CA GLY A 508 -10.78 -18.67 -27.00
C GLY A 508 -11.01 -19.72 -25.90
N GLU A 509 -9.93 -20.05 -25.18
CA GLU A 509 -9.77 -21.19 -24.26
C GLU A 509 -10.67 -21.22 -23.00
N ASN A 510 -11.70 -20.36 -22.88
CA ASN A 510 -12.55 -20.29 -21.68
C ASN A 510 -14.07 -20.16 -21.92
N SER A 511 -14.59 -20.22 -23.15
CA SER A 511 -16.05 -20.13 -23.38
C SER A 511 -16.75 -21.50 -23.30
N THR A 512 -17.33 -21.83 -22.14
CA THR A 512 -18.12 -23.06 -21.95
C THR A 512 -19.62 -22.79 -22.17
N CYS A 513 -20.38 -23.77 -22.66
CA CYS A 513 -21.84 -23.58 -22.84
C CYS A 513 -22.58 -23.31 -21.53
N CYS A 514 -21.99 -23.68 -20.38
CA CYS A 514 -22.54 -23.42 -19.04
C CYS A 514 -22.46 -21.95 -18.63
N SER A 515 -21.68 -21.13 -19.36
CA SER A 515 -21.61 -19.69 -19.15
C SER A 515 -22.67 -18.91 -19.95
N TRP A 516 -23.45 -19.60 -20.79
CA TRP A 516 -24.45 -18.97 -21.64
C TRP A 516 -25.72 -18.62 -20.85
N GLU A 517 -26.31 -17.46 -21.14
CA GLU A 517 -27.54 -17.05 -20.48
C GLU A 517 -28.68 -18.03 -20.77
N GLY A 518 -29.44 -18.34 -19.73
CA GLY A 518 -30.53 -19.31 -19.79
C GLY A 518 -30.08 -20.78 -19.75
N VAL A 519 -28.78 -21.10 -19.80
CA VAL A 519 -28.27 -22.47 -19.68
C VAL A 519 -27.85 -22.74 -18.24
N ASN A 520 -28.34 -23.83 -17.65
CA ASN A 520 -27.98 -24.25 -16.30
C ASN A 520 -27.37 -25.65 -16.32
N CYS A 521 -26.09 -25.76 -15.98
CA CYS A 521 -25.37 -27.02 -15.91
C CYS A 521 -25.31 -27.60 -14.50
N ASP A 522 -25.10 -28.92 -14.40
CA ASP A 522 -24.74 -29.60 -13.17
C ASP A 522 -23.32 -29.20 -12.73
N GLU A 523 -23.16 -28.80 -11.48
CA GLU A 523 -21.90 -28.24 -10.96
C GLU A 523 -20.73 -29.24 -10.97
N LYS A 524 -21.00 -30.56 -11.01
CA LYS A 524 -19.97 -31.60 -10.95
C LYS A 524 -19.62 -32.17 -12.31
N THR A 525 -20.62 -32.33 -13.17
CA THR A 525 -20.46 -33.05 -14.45
C THR A 525 -20.42 -32.12 -15.65
N GLY A 526 -20.89 -30.88 -15.54
CA GLY A 526 -20.94 -29.93 -16.66
C GLY A 526 -22.09 -30.19 -17.64
N HIS A 527 -22.91 -31.22 -17.42
CA HIS A 527 -24.08 -31.50 -18.26
C HIS A 527 -25.19 -30.47 -18.06
N VAL A 528 -25.88 -30.10 -19.15
CA VAL A 528 -27.00 -29.17 -19.16
C VAL A 528 -28.21 -29.84 -18.52
N ILE A 529 -28.57 -29.37 -17.33
CA ILE A 529 -29.71 -29.87 -16.55
C ILE A 529 -30.93 -28.92 -16.60
N GLY A 530 -30.75 -27.68 -17.06
CA GLY A 530 -31.83 -26.72 -17.15
C GLY A 530 -31.67 -25.74 -18.30
N LEU A 531 -32.78 -25.36 -18.92
CA LEU A 531 -32.83 -24.35 -19.97
C LEU A 531 -33.98 -23.37 -19.70
N ASP A 532 -33.67 -22.11 -19.41
CA ASP A 532 -34.61 -21.02 -19.16
C ASP A 532 -34.52 -19.92 -20.22
N LEU A 533 -35.35 -20.08 -21.26
CA LEU A 533 -35.54 -19.13 -22.34
C LEU A 533 -36.89 -18.43 -22.23
N GLY A 534 -37.43 -18.26 -21.02
CA GLY A 534 -38.62 -17.44 -20.81
C GLY A 534 -38.41 -16.01 -21.33
N SER A 535 -39.43 -15.44 -21.99
CA SER A 535 -39.42 -14.06 -22.53
C SER A 535 -38.17 -13.73 -23.35
N SER A 536 -37.75 -14.65 -24.22
CA SER A 536 -36.50 -14.56 -24.99
C SER A 536 -36.71 -14.16 -26.46
N CYS A 537 -37.88 -13.60 -26.79
CA CYS A 537 -38.21 -13.12 -28.13
C CYS A 537 -38.06 -14.18 -29.23
N LEU A 538 -38.32 -15.46 -28.91
CA LEU A 538 -38.16 -16.56 -29.85
C LEU A 538 -39.43 -16.76 -30.68
N HIS A 539 -39.29 -16.71 -32.00
CA HIS A 539 -40.35 -17.01 -32.96
C HIS A 539 -39.95 -18.21 -33.84
N GLY A 540 -40.82 -19.23 -33.93
CA GLY A 540 -40.56 -20.42 -34.75
C GLY A 540 -41.43 -21.61 -34.37
N SER A 541 -40.94 -22.84 -34.58
CA SER A 541 -41.69 -24.06 -34.22
C SER A 541 -40.77 -25.09 -33.58
N ILE A 542 -41.28 -25.85 -32.60
CA ILE A 542 -40.54 -26.93 -31.95
C ILE A 542 -41.07 -28.27 -32.48
N ASN A 543 -40.26 -28.98 -33.26
CA ASN A 543 -40.60 -30.30 -33.79
C ASN A 543 -39.99 -31.43 -32.95
N THR A 544 -40.44 -32.67 -33.17
CA THR A 544 -39.93 -33.88 -32.48
C THR A 544 -38.48 -34.21 -32.81
N ASN A 545 -37.91 -33.62 -33.87
CA ASN A 545 -36.52 -33.80 -34.28
C ASN A 545 -35.60 -32.66 -33.79
N SER A 546 -36.09 -31.82 -32.88
CA SER A 546 -35.34 -30.70 -32.33
C SER A 546 -34.04 -31.18 -31.68
N SER A 547 -32.94 -30.45 -31.89
CA SER A 547 -31.67 -30.72 -31.23
C SER A 547 -31.77 -30.62 -29.71
N LEU A 548 -32.80 -29.96 -29.19
CA LEU A 548 -33.15 -29.94 -27.76
C LEU A 548 -33.23 -31.36 -27.15
N PHE A 549 -33.71 -32.34 -27.91
CA PHE A 549 -33.84 -33.73 -27.43
C PHE A 549 -32.51 -34.49 -27.33
N ARG A 550 -31.40 -33.88 -27.77
CA ARG A 550 -30.04 -34.41 -27.56
C ARG A 550 -29.48 -34.08 -26.17
N LEU A 551 -30.12 -33.20 -25.41
CA LEU A 551 -29.76 -32.87 -24.03
C LEU A 551 -30.34 -33.94 -23.09
N VAL A 552 -29.68 -35.10 -23.02
CA VAL A 552 -30.19 -36.27 -22.27
C VAL A 552 -30.29 -36.05 -20.76
N HIS A 553 -29.55 -35.07 -20.23
CA HIS A 553 -29.54 -34.70 -18.82
C HIS A 553 -30.47 -33.54 -18.48
N LEU A 554 -31.20 -32.98 -19.45
CA LEU A 554 -32.11 -31.86 -19.21
C LEU A 554 -33.20 -32.29 -18.23
N GLN A 555 -33.43 -31.50 -17.18
CA GLN A 555 -34.43 -31.73 -16.14
C GLN A 555 -35.44 -30.59 -16.01
N ARG A 556 -35.10 -29.39 -16.50
CA ARG A 556 -35.95 -28.20 -16.43
C ARG A 556 -35.95 -27.47 -17.77
N LEU A 557 -37.11 -27.12 -18.27
CA LEU A 557 -37.27 -26.37 -19.52
C LEU A 557 -38.34 -25.28 -19.32
N ASN A 558 -37.93 -24.02 -19.41
CA ASN A 558 -38.83 -22.88 -19.44
C ASN A 558 -38.73 -22.19 -20.81
N LEU A 559 -39.82 -22.21 -21.55
CA LEU A 559 -39.98 -21.53 -22.84
C LEU A 559 -41.16 -20.55 -22.83
N SER A 560 -41.66 -20.19 -21.64
CA SER A 560 -42.84 -19.33 -21.49
C SER A 560 -42.66 -17.97 -22.14
N ASP A 561 -43.77 -17.38 -22.58
CA ASP A 561 -43.79 -16.04 -23.16
C ASP A 561 -42.84 -15.85 -24.38
N ASN A 562 -42.87 -16.85 -25.26
CA ASN A 562 -42.33 -16.79 -26.62
C ASN A 562 -43.44 -17.20 -27.61
N ASN A 563 -43.24 -16.99 -28.92
CA ASN A 563 -44.23 -17.29 -29.95
C ASN A 563 -43.81 -18.48 -30.83
N PHE A 564 -44.16 -19.70 -30.42
CA PHE A 564 -43.82 -20.93 -31.15
C PHE A 564 -44.88 -21.39 -32.17
N ASN A 565 -45.56 -20.47 -32.87
CA ASN A 565 -46.53 -20.80 -33.93
C ASN A 565 -47.54 -21.91 -33.56
N TYR A 566 -48.02 -21.91 -32.31
CA TYR A 566 -48.95 -22.92 -31.78
C TYR A 566 -48.47 -24.39 -31.87
N SER A 567 -47.15 -24.63 -32.01
CA SER A 567 -46.60 -25.99 -32.04
C SER A 567 -46.94 -26.74 -30.75
N GLN A 568 -47.54 -27.93 -30.87
CA GLN A 568 -47.81 -28.79 -29.72
C GLN A 568 -46.48 -29.18 -29.06
N THR A 569 -46.29 -28.82 -27.80
CA THR A 569 -45.13 -29.27 -27.02
C THR A 569 -45.10 -30.80 -27.01
N PRO A 570 -44.04 -31.45 -27.51
CA PRO A 570 -43.97 -32.91 -27.54
C PRO A 570 -44.16 -33.49 -26.13
N THR A 571 -44.89 -34.60 -26.02
CA THR A 571 -45.23 -35.26 -24.74
C THR A 571 -44.00 -35.57 -23.86
N SER A 572 -42.82 -35.68 -24.48
CA SER A 572 -41.52 -35.83 -23.84
C SER A 572 -41.14 -34.66 -22.89
N ILE A 573 -41.61 -33.44 -23.16
CA ILE A 573 -41.32 -32.23 -22.36
C ILE A 573 -42.17 -32.17 -21.07
N ARG A 574 -43.29 -32.90 -21.00
CA ARG A 574 -44.19 -32.90 -19.82
C ARG A 574 -43.66 -33.69 -18.62
N LYS A 575 -42.49 -34.33 -18.71
CA LYS A 575 -41.91 -35.17 -17.64
C LYS A 575 -40.98 -34.41 -16.68
N PHE A 576 -40.77 -33.11 -16.86
CA PHE A 576 -39.91 -32.32 -15.97
C PHE A 576 -40.59 -32.04 -14.61
N PRO A 577 -39.92 -32.28 -13.46
CA PRO A 577 -40.51 -32.00 -12.16
C PRO A 577 -40.78 -30.49 -12.00
N LYS A 578 -42.02 -30.14 -11.67
CA LYS A 578 -42.43 -28.75 -11.39
C LYS A 578 -41.79 -28.27 -10.08
N PRO A 579 -41.21 -27.06 -10.01
CA PRO A 579 -40.87 -26.45 -8.74
C PRO A 579 -42.14 -26.00 -8.00
N PHE A 580 -42.08 -26.09 -6.67
CA PHE A 580 -43.13 -25.88 -5.69
C PHE A 580 -44.01 -24.63 -5.92
N SER A 581 -45.31 -24.83 -5.78
CA SER A 581 -46.36 -23.79 -5.66
C SER A 581 -46.82 -23.66 -4.20
N SER A 582 -46.71 -22.47 -3.62
CA SER A 582 -47.67 -21.82 -2.69
C SER A 582 -47.05 -20.55 -2.13
#